data_AF-X1NKI8-F1
#
_entry.id   AF-X1NKI8-F1
#
_cell.length_a   1.000
_cell.length_b   1.000
_cell.length_c   1.000
_cell.angle_alpha   90.00
_cell.angle_beta   90.00
_cell.angle_gamma   90.00
#
_symmetry.space_group_name_H-M   'P 1'
#
loop_
_entity.id
_entity.type
_entity.pdbx_description
1 polymer ?
#
loop_
_entity_poly.entity_id
_entity_poly.type
_entity_poly.pdbx_seq_one_letter_code
_entity_poly.pdbx_strand_id
1 'polypeptide(L)'
;MIDKSEQEILAEFIHENTEIERLEKIIDDFNIFTALNLVNNEIKHSNFLSWLMNPNESHGLGDYFLNSFLKKISFKASSLGVEGPSIFDIDSWRFNDAEVLRERSNIDIIIRCDNQK
;
A
#
# COMPACT_ATOMS: atom_id res chain seq x y z
N MET A 1 -32.89 -4.98 29.10
CA MET A 1 -31.55 -5.35 28.57
C MET A 1 -30.82 -5.98 29.73
N ILE A 2 -30.44 -7.25 29.62
CA ILE A 2 -29.66 -7.93 30.68
C ILE A 2 -28.23 -7.42 30.53
N ASP A 3 -27.70 -6.85 31.61
CA ASP A 3 -26.30 -6.43 31.68
C ASP A 3 -25.43 -7.69 31.69
N LYS A 4 -24.63 -7.87 30.64
CA LYS A 4 -23.71 -9.01 30.53
C LYS A 4 -22.57 -8.78 31.51
N SER A 5 -22.19 -9.82 32.26
CA SER A 5 -20.99 -9.76 33.08
C SER A 5 -19.74 -9.59 32.21
N GLU A 6 -18.69 -8.99 32.76
CA GLU A 6 -17.40 -8.84 32.06
C GLU A 6 -16.86 -10.19 31.54
N GLN A 7 -17.12 -11.28 32.27
CA GLN A 7 -16.74 -12.64 31.87
C GLN A 7 -17.49 -13.13 30.64
N GLU A 8 -18.79 -12.83 30.53
CA GLU A 8 -19.60 -13.19 29.36
C GLU A 8 -19.18 -12.40 28.12
N ILE A 9 -18.88 -11.11 28.30
CA ILE A 9 -18.35 -10.25 27.21
C ILE A 9 -17.01 -10.78 26.72
N LEU A 10 -16.12 -11.16 27.64
CA LEU A 10 -14.81 -11.71 27.29
C LEU A 10 -14.94 -13.09 26.62
N ALA A 11 -15.85 -13.94 27.08
CA ALA A 11 -16.12 -15.24 26.48
C ALA A 11 -16.59 -15.10 25.02
N GLU A 12 -17.54 -14.19 24.75
CA GLU A 12 -17.98 -13.89 23.39
C GLU A 12 -16.87 -13.24 22.53
N PHE A 13 -15.99 -12.45 23.13
CA PHE A 13 -14.87 -11.85 22.40
C PHE A 13 -13.87 -12.91 21.92
N ILE A 14 -13.53 -13.91 22.75
CA ILE A 14 -12.48 -14.90 22.44
C ILE A 14 -13.03 -16.12 21.67
N HIS A 15 -14.34 -16.40 21.78
CA HIS A 15 -14.93 -17.59 21.18
C HIS A 15 -15.69 -17.29 19.88
N GLU A 16 -15.29 -17.93 18.77
CA GLU A 16 -15.95 -17.86 17.45
C GLU A 16 -16.18 -16.43 16.92
N ASN A 17 -15.30 -15.51 17.31
CA ASN A 17 -15.35 -14.14 16.84
C ASN A 17 -14.79 -14.04 15.43
N THR A 18 -15.68 -14.14 14.45
CA THR A 18 -15.36 -14.06 13.02
C THR A 18 -14.53 -12.83 12.62
N GLU A 19 -14.67 -11.70 13.32
CA GLU A 19 -13.86 -10.50 13.06
C GLU A 19 -12.42 -10.68 13.54
N ILE A 20 -12.20 -11.35 14.68
CA ILE A 20 -10.84 -11.69 15.15
C ILE A 20 -10.19 -12.70 14.21
N GLU A 21 -10.90 -13.76 13.83
CA GLU A 21 -10.39 -14.76 12.88
C GLU A 21 -9.99 -14.12 11.54
N ARG A 22 -10.74 -13.10 11.10
CA ARG A 22 -10.41 -12.33 9.90
C ARG A 22 -9.15 -11.49 10.09
N LEU A 23 -8.99 -10.84 11.24
CA LEU A 23 -7.79 -10.06 11.57
C LEU A 23 -6.56 -10.96 11.66
N GLU A 24 -6.67 -12.12 12.31
CA GLU A 24 -5.60 -13.10 12.40
C GLU A 24 -5.13 -13.55 11.01
N LYS A 25 -6.07 -13.85 10.09
CA LYS A 25 -5.72 -14.18 8.70
C LYS A 25 -4.96 -13.06 7.97
N ILE A 26 -5.32 -11.80 8.22
CA ILE A 26 -4.61 -10.64 7.63
C ILE A 26 -3.20 -10.50 8.23
N ILE A 27 -3.04 -10.82 9.52
CA ILE A 27 -1.75 -10.77 10.23
C ILE A 27 -0.84 -11.93 9.82
N ASP A 28 -1.41 -13.10 9.54
CA ASP A 28 -0.68 -14.31 9.11
C ASP A 28 -0.13 -14.21 7.68
N ASP A 29 -0.60 -13.26 6.88
CA ASP A 29 -0.05 -13.01 5.55
C ASP A 29 1.42 -12.57 5.64
N PHE A 30 2.24 -13.15 4.77
CA PHE A 30 3.66 -12.82 4.72
C PHE A 30 3.87 -11.31 4.52
N ASN A 31 4.60 -10.70 5.44
CA ASN A 31 5.01 -9.31 5.37
C ASN A 31 6.53 -9.21 5.56
N ILE A 32 7.22 -8.67 4.56
CA ILE A 32 8.68 -8.53 4.59
C ILE A 32 9.18 -7.65 5.75
N PHE A 33 8.41 -6.62 6.13
CA PHE A 33 8.76 -5.75 7.25
C PHE A 33 8.60 -6.46 8.59
N THR A 34 7.58 -7.31 8.74
CA THR A 34 7.45 -8.19 9.91
C THR A 34 8.59 -9.20 9.99
N ALA A 35 8.89 -9.88 8.87
CA ALA A 35 9.96 -10.87 8.79
C ALA A 35 11.35 -10.29 9.12
N LEU A 36 11.59 -9.02 8.79
CA LEU A 36 12.83 -8.30 9.10
C LEU A 36 12.81 -7.57 10.46
N ASN A 37 11.72 -7.69 11.24
CA ASN A 37 11.50 -6.96 12.49
C ASN A 37 11.62 -5.42 12.34
N LEU A 38 11.05 -4.89 11.25
CA LEU A 38 11.07 -3.47 10.88
C LEU A 38 9.70 -2.79 11.03
N VAL A 39 8.70 -3.45 11.63
CA VAL A 39 7.30 -3.00 11.70
C VAL A 39 7.13 -1.55 12.22
N ASN A 40 7.97 -1.13 13.17
CA ASN A 40 7.92 0.22 13.76
C ASN A 40 8.90 1.21 13.12
N ASN A 41 9.40 0.93 11.90
CA ASN A 41 10.41 1.75 11.23
C ASN A 41 9.89 2.33 9.91
N GLU A 42 9.04 3.35 10.04
CA GLU A 42 8.41 4.06 8.93
C GLU A 42 9.42 4.53 7.87
N ILE A 43 10.56 5.07 8.29
CA ILE A 43 11.62 5.53 7.38
C ILE A 43 12.11 4.38 6.48
N LYS A 44 12.23 3.16 7.01
CA LYS A 44 12.62 1.98 6.23
C LYS A 44 11.52 1.51 5.29
N HIS A 45 10.25 1.65 5.68
CA HIS A 45 9.13 1.35 4.80
C HIS A 45 9.13 2.27 3.57
N SER A 46 9.19 3.59 3.80
CA SER A 46 9.24 4.56 2.70
C SER A 46 10.49 4.39 1.84
N ASN A 47 11.61 3.90 2.40
CA ASN A 47 12.83 3.61 1.64
C ASN A 47 12.59 2.45 0.68
N PHE A 48 12.04 1.36 1.20
CA PHE A 48 11.72 0.19 0.40
C PHE A 48 10.70 0.50 -0.70
N LEU A 49 9.63 1.22 -0.37
CA LEU A 49 8.60 1.60 -1.34
C LEU A 49 9.16 2.54 -2.42
N SER A 50 9.96 3.53 -2.03
CA SER A 50 10.63 4.43 -2.98
C SER A 50 11.57 3.67 -3.91
N TRP A 51 12.33 2.71 -3.38
CA TRP A 51 13.22 1.84 -4.16
C TRP A 51 12.42 0.99 -5.15
N LEU A 52 11.32 0.37 -4.70
CA LEU A 52 10.50 -0.52 -5.52
C LEU A 52 9.67 0.22 -6.60
N MET A 53 9.30 1.47 -6.34
CA MET A 53 8.57 2.32 -7.29
C MET A 53 9.48 2.96 -8.34
N ASN A 54 10.80 3.02 -8.12
CA ASN A 54 11.71 3.72 -9.02
C ASN A 54 12.18 2.79 -10.16
N PRO A 55 11.78 3.05 -11.42
CA PRO A 55 12.09 2.16 -12.54
C PRO A 55 13.58 1.99 -12.84
N ASN A 56 14.40 2.91 -12.35
CA ASN A 56 15.85 2.93 -12.56
C ASN A 56 16.62 2.26 -11.40
N GLU A 57 15.93 1.68 -10.42
CA GLU A 57 16.56 0.96 -9.31
C GLU A 57 16.93 -0.49 -9.64
N SER A 58 17.70 -1.09 -8.75
CA SER A 58 18.32 -2.41 -8.93
C SER A 58 17.39 -3.62 -8.79
N HIS A 59 16.07 -3.42 -8.63
CA HIS A 59 15.11 -4.53 -8.51
C HIS A 59 14.80 -5.25 -9.84
N GLY A 60 15.22 -4.70 -10.98
CA GLY A 60 15.14 -5.38 -12.29
C GLY A 60 13.73 -5.53 -12.87
N LEU A 61 12.74 -4.79 -12.33
CA LEU A 61 11.35 -4.80 -12.83
C LEU A 61 11.05 -3.65 -13.80
N GLY A 62 12.01 -2.72 -14.00
CA GLY A 62 11.75 -1.49 -14.74
C GLY A 62 10.55 -0.74 -14.16
N ASP A 63 9.70 -0.20 -15.02
CA ASP A 63 8.49 0.52 -14.61
C ASP A 63 7.28 -0.35 -14.26
N TYR A 64 7.41 -1.68 -14.37
CA TYR A 64 6.30 -2.60 -14.22
C TYR A 64 5.56 -2.44 -12.88
N PHE A 65 6.30 -2.32 -11.77
CA PHE A 65 5.72 -2.18 -10.45
C PHE A 65 4.93 -0.87 -10.33
N LEU A 66 5.54 0.26 -10.69
CA LEU A 66 4.94 1.58 -10.63
C LEU A 66 3.68 1.65 -11.51
N ASN A 67 3.77 1.18 -12.76
CA ASN A 67 2.65 1.14 -13.70
C ASN A 67 1.48 0.32 -13.14
N SER A 68 1.77 -0.89 -12.64
CA SER A 68 0.76 -1.79 -12.07
C SER A 68 0.10 -1.21 -10.81
N PHE A 69 0.90 -0.55 -9.96
CA PHE A 69 0.42 0.11 -8.74
C PHE A 69 -0.53 1.26 -9.08
N LEU A 70 -0.15 2.14 -10.00
CA LEU A 70 -0.98 3.28 -10.42
C LEU A 70 -2.29 2.83 -11.08
N LYS A 71 -2.28 1.78 -11.92
CA LYS A 71 -3.50 1.20 -12.49
C LYS A 71 -4.47 0.70 -11.42
N LYS A 72 -3.96 0.01 -10.38
CA LYS A 72 -4.78 -0.43 -9.24
C LYS A 72 -5.39 0.75 -8.49
N ILE A 73 -4.61 1.81 -8.25
CA ILE A 73 -5.10 3.04 -7.62
C ILE A 73 -6.19 3.68 -8.47
N SER A 74 -5.96 3.89 -9.77
CA SER A 74 -6.92 4.49 -10.68
C SER A 74 -8.24 3.72 -10.73
N PHE A 75 -8.18 2.39 -10.83
CA PHE A 75 -9.37 1.55 -10.79
C PHE A 75 -10.16 1.75 -9.48
N LYS A 76 -9.46 1.75 -8.34
CA LYS A 76 -10.10 1.92 -7.03
C LYS A 76 -10.65 3.34 -6.85
N ALA A 77 -9.91 4.36 -7.25
CA ALA A 77 -10.30 5.76 -7.20
C ALA A 77 -11.58 6.01 -8.03
N SER A 78 -11.63 5.48 -9.25
CA SER A 78 -12.81 5.54 -10.11
C SER A 78 -14.03 4.90 -9.45
N SER A 79 -13.87 3.73 -8.81
CA SER A 79 -14.96 3.07 -8.08
C SER A 79 -15.49 3.86 -6.87
N LEU A 80 -14.71 4.83 -6.38
CA LEU A 80 -15.05 5.71 -5.27
C LEU A 80 -15.49 7.10 -5.74
N GLY A 81 -15.58 7.35 -7.05
CA GLY A 81 -15.93 8.66 -7.61
C GLY A 81 -14.84 9.73 -7.46
N VAL A 82 -13.60 9.32 -7.21
CA VAL A 82 -12.45 10.24 -7.15
C VAL A 82 -11.94 10.50 -8.57
N GLU A 83 -11.89 11.77 -8.95
CA GLU A 83 -11.36 12.19 -10.25
C GLU A 83 -9.83 11.95 -10.35
N GLY A 84 -9.38 11.53 -11.52
CA GLY A 84 -7.97 11.27 -11.79
C GLY A 84 -7.74 10.58 -13.15
N PRO A 85 -6.49 10.25 -13.49
CA PRO A 85 -6.17 9.51 -14.70
C PRO A 85 -6.87 8.15 -14.72
N SER A 86 -7.41 7.77 -15.87
CA SER A 86 -7.98 6.45 -16.09
C SER A 86 -6.89 5.39 -16.23
N ILE A 87 -7.28 4.12 -16.19
CA ILE A 87 -6.38 2.99 -16.45
C ILE A 87 -5.75 3.10 -17.85
N PHE A 88 -6.53 3.59 -18.83
CA PHE A 88 -6.05 3.76 -20.21
C PHE A 88 -5.01 4.88 -20.30
N ASP A 89 -5.21 5.97 -19.55
CA ASP A 89 -4.22 7.06 -19.49
C ASP A 89 -2.90 6.53 -18.92
N ILE A 90 -2.95 5.83 -17.78
CA ILE A 90 -1.77 5.27 -17.12
C ILE A 90 -1.07 4.22 -17.99
N ASP A 91 -1.82 3.40 -18.72
CA ASP A 91 -1.26 2.40 -19.65
C ASP A 91 -0.49 3.05 -20.81
N SER A 92 -0.95 4.23 -21.26
CA SER A 92 -0.30 4.98 -22.33
C SER A 92 0.99 5.67 -21.91
N TRP A 93 1.18 5.93 -20.61
CA TRP A 93 2.35 6.63 -20.09
C TRP A 93 3.61 5.78 -20.11
N ARG A 94 4.74 6.44 -20.32
CA ARG A 94 6.08 5.87 -20.12
C ARG A 94 6.62 6.39 -18.80
N PHE A 95 7.10 5.48 -17.94
CA PHE A 95 7.64 5.85 -16.63
C PHE A 95 9.15 5.69 -16.55
N ASN A 96 9.86 5.38 -17.64
CA ASN A 96 11.31 5.15 -17.61
C ASN A 96 12.11 6.33 -17.03
N ASP A 97 11.60 7.56 -17.15
CA ASP A 97 12.19 8.78 -16.60
C ASP A 97 11.48 9.27 -15.33
N ALA A 98 10.62 8.45 -14.71
CA ALA A 98 9.97 8.79 -13.46
C ALA A 98 11.01 8.93 -12.34
N GLU A 99 10.96 10.07 -11.65
CA GLU A 99 11.73 10.33 -10.45
C GLU A 99 10.87 10.03 -9.21
N VAL A 100 11.43 9.24 -8.29
CA VAL A 100 10.79 8.97 -6.99
C VAL A 100 11.56 9.71 -5.91
N LEU A 101 10.94 10.74 -5.36
CA LEU A 101 11.50 11.60 -4.32
C LEU A 101 10.87 11.21 -2.97
N ARG A 102 11.67 11.33 -1.91
CA ARG A 102 11.23 11.10 -0.54
C ARG A 102 11.33 12.36 0.30
N GLU A 103 10.52 12.40 1.36
CA GLU A 103 10.64 13.38 2.46
C GLU A 103 10.74 14.83 1.95
N ARG A 104 9.99 15.13 0.88
CA ARG A 104 9.97 16.45 0.23
C ARG A 104 8.67 17.15 0.57
N SER A 105 8.77 18.38 1.08
CA SER A 105 7.61 19.23 1.36
C SER A 105 6.56 18.56 2.27
N ASN A 106 7.00 17.80 3.28
CA ASN A 106 6.15 17.00 4.18
C ASN A 106 5.35 15.88 3.48
N ILE A 107 5.86 15.36 2.36
CA ILE A 107 5.30 14.21 1.65
C ILE A 107 6.33 13.07 1.69
N ASP A 108 5.88 11.88 2.11
CA ASP A 108 6.75 10.71 2.27
C ASP A 108 7.34 10.24 0.95
N ILE A 109 6.51 10.15 -0.09
CA ILE A 109 6.89 9.71 -1.44
C ILE A 109 6.18 10.59 -2.47
N ILE A 110 6.96 11.17 -3.38
CA ILE A 110 6.48 11.91 -4.55
C ILE A 110 7.00 11.21 -5.79
N ILE A 111 6.11 10.91 -6.73
CA ILE A 111 6.49 10.44 -8.07
C ILE A 111 6.33 11.62 -9.02
N ARG A 112 7.41 11.99 -9.70
CA ARG A 112 7.42 13.05 -10.71
C ARG A 112 7.77 12.45 -12.07
N CYS A 113 6.99 12.79 -13.08
CA CYS A 113 7.27 12.45 -14.48
C CYS A 113 7.03 13.70 -15.32
N ASP A 114 8.11 14.30 -15.81
CA ASP A 114 8.07 15.59 -16.48
C ASP A 114 7.89 15.45 -18.00
N ASN A 115 8.17 14.28 -18.59
CA ASN A 115 7.95 14.01 -20.01
C ASN A 115 6.78 13.05 -20.22
N GLN A 116 5.56 13.53 -20.11
CA GLN A 116 4.40 12.80 -20.60
C GLN A 116 4.19 13.13 -22.09
N LYS A 117 4.92 12.44 -22.97
CA LYS A 117 4.64 12.41 -24.41
C LYS A 117 4.25 11.01 -24.85
#